data_AF-A0AAD0A9S5-F1
#
_entry.id   AF-A0AAD0A9S5-F1
#
_cell.length_a   1.000
_cell.length_b   1.000
_cell.length_c   1.000
_cell.angle_alpha   90.00
_cell.angle_beta   90.00
_cell.angle_gamma   90.00
#
_symmetry.space_group_name_H-M   'P 1'
#
loop_
_entity.id
_entity.type
_entity.pdbx_description
1 polymer ?
#
loop_
_entity_poly.entity_id
_entity_poly.type
_entity_poly.pdbx_seq_one_letter_code
_entity_poly.pdbx_strand_id
1 'polypeptide(L)'
;MAQVHASPPEPPLVPTALMATDPETDPSILWAIAREEPRLRRWLVANPAASPALLEAVSQLGGPGVRRALEVLLEEGKGNQSSLSSSTAKA
;
A
#
# COMPACT_ATOMS: atom_id res chain seq x y z
N MET A 1 -16.26 0.95 19.55
CA MET A 1 -15.45 0.24 18.53
C MET A 1 -14.06 0.13 19.14
N ALA A 2 -13.63 -1.07 19.51
CA ALA A 2 -12.44 -1.25 20.36
C ALA A 2 -11.16 -1.15 19.51
N GLN A 3 -10.38 -0.10 19.75
CA GLN A 3 -9.04 0.04 19.19
C GLN A 3 -8.14 -0.97 19.91
N VAL A 4 -7.81 -2.05 19.22
CA VAL A 4 -6.99 -3.14 19.75
C VAL A 4 -5.55 -2.64 19.80
N HIS A 5 -5.13 -2.07 20.94
CA HIS A 5 -3.71 -1.77 21.17
C HIS A 5 -2.98 -3.10 21.31
N ALA A 6 -2.34 -3.56 20.23
CA ALA A 6 -1.41 -4.67 20.27
C ALA A 6 -0.21 -4.26 21.14
N SER A 7 0.15 -5.11 22.11
CA SER A 7 1.36 -4.94 22.91
C SER A 7 2.59 -4.83 21.99
N PRO A 8 3.59 -4.00 22.35
CA PRO A 8 4.74 -3.77 21.48
C PRO A 8 5.47 -5.10 21.21
N PRO A 9 5.79 -5.42 19.95
CA PRO A 9 6.44 -6.68 19.59
C PRO A 9 7.81 -6.79 20.27
N GLU A 10 8.11 -7.97 20.82
CA GLU A 10 9.40 -8.27 21.44
C GLU A 10 10.52 -8.19 20.39
N PRO A 11 11.68 -7.59 20.72
CA PRO A 11 12.79 -7.43 19.78
C PRO A 11 13.43 -8.78 19.39
N PRO A 12 13.98 -8.91 18.16
CA PRO A 12 14.15 -7.87 17.15
C PRO A 12 12.86 -7.60 16.36
N LEU A 13 12.61 -6.32 16.07
CA LEU A 13 11.44 -5.86 15.31
C LEU A 13 11.53 -6.38 13.87
N VAL A 14 10.93 -7.54 13.63
CA VAL A 14 10.77 -8.06 12.26
C VAL A 14 9.73 -7.19 11.56
N PRO A 15 10.00 -6.71 10.33
CA PRO A 15 9.00 -6.01 9.56
C PRO A 15 7.73 -6.86 9.42
N THR A 16 6.58 -6.28 9.71
CA THR A 16 5.29 -6.98 9.62
C THR A 16 4.42 -6.39 8.52
N ALA A 17 3.42 -7.16 8.08
CA ALA A 17 2.44 -6.67 7.11
C ALA A 17 1.68 -5.44 7.62
N LEU A 18 1.39 -5.37 8.94
CA LEU A 18 0.76 -4.21 9.55
C LEU A 18 1.61 -2.96 9.38
N MET A 19 2.91 -3.04 9.70
CA MET A 19 3.86 -1.94 9.51
C MET A 19 3.98 -1.56 8.01
N ALA A 20 3.94 -2.54 7.11
CA ALA A 20 3.98 -2.27 5.68
C ALA A 20 2.73 -1.54 5.17
N THR A 21 1.57 -1.66 5.82
CA THR A 21 0.30 -1.00 5.44
C THR A 21 -0.03 0.25 6.27
N ASP A 22 0.75 0.55 7.31
CA ASP A 22 0.44 1.61 8.26
C ASP A 22 0.76 2.99 7.66
N PRO A 23 -0.20 3.96 7.68
CA PRO A 23 0.01 5.31 7.16
C PRO A 23 1.04 6.13 7.95
N GLU A 24 1.28 5.81 9.21
CA GLU A 24 2.21 6.53 10.08
C GLU A 24 3.65 5.99 9.96
N THR A 25 3.86 4.93 9.16
CA THR A 25 5.20 4.35 8.96
C THR A 25 6.07 5.27 8.11
N ASP A 26 7.29 5.53 8.60
CA ASP A 26 8.24 6.40 7.90
C ASP A 26 8.57 5.86 6.49
N PRO A 27 8.62 6.74 5.47
CA PRO A 27 8.95 6.34 4.10
C PRO A 27 10.26 5.55 4.00
N SER A 28 11.27 5.90 4.81
CA SER A 28 12.58 5.23 4.83
C SER A 28 12.46 3.77 5.25
N ILE A 29 11.58 3.50 6.22
CA ILE A 29 11.27 2.13 6.67
C ILE A 29 10.57 1.37 5.56
N LEU A 30 9.59 1.97 4.86
CA LEU A 30 8.92 1.33 3.73
C LEU A 30 9.90 0.94 2.62
N TRP A 31 10.91 1.78 2.34
CA TRP A 31 11.99 1.46 1.40
C TRP A 31 12.88 0.31 1.87
N ALA A 32 13.16 0.20 3.19
CA ALA A 32 13.89 -0.93 3.74
C ALA A 32 13.10 -2.23 3.57
N ILE A 33 11.80 -2.23 3.91
CA ILE A 33 10.90 -3.37 3.69
C ILE A 33 10.89 -3.79 2.21
N ALA A 34 10.83 -2.82 1.28
CA ALA A 34 10.84 -3.12 -0.14
C ALA A 34 12.12 -3.84 -0.58
N ARG A 35 13.27 -3.52 0.01
CA ARG A 35 14.56 -4.12 -0.37
C ARG A 35 14.77 -5.47 0.31
N GLU A 36 14.47 -5.54 1.60
CA GLU A 36 14.84 -6.66 2.48
C GLU A 36 13.78 -7.77 2.51
N GLU A 37 12.50 -7.43 2.34
CA GLU A 37 11.39 -8.36 2.54
C GLU A 37 10.50 -8.54 1.28
N PRO A 38 10.90 -9.40 0.32
CA PRO A 38 10.13 -9.65 -0.90
C PRO A 38 8.69 -10.09 -0.66
N ARG A 39 8.42 -10.79 0.45
CA ARG A 39 7.09 -11.27 0.83
C ARG A 39 6.17 -10.13 1.29
N LEU A 40 6.75 -9.02 1.77
CA LEU A 40 6.01 -7.89 2.29
C LEU A 40 5.70 -6.83 1.24
N ARG A 41 6.40 -6.84 0.10
CA ARG A 41 6.20 -5.89 -1.01
C ARG A 41 4.76 -5.77 -1.48
N ARG A 42 3.98 -6.87 -1.48
CA ARG A 42 2.55 -6.84 -1.86
C ARG A 42 1.70 -6.00 -0.91
N TRP A 43 2.11 -5.86 0.35
CA TRP A 43 1.40 -5.09 1.37
C TRP A 43 1.73 -3.60 1.26
N LEU A 44 2.95 -3.25 0.83
CA LEU A 44 3.32 -1.86 0.53
C LEU A 44 2.40 -1.22 -0.52
N VAL A 45 1.86 -2.01 -1.45
CA VAL A 45 0.91 -1.55 -2.46
C VAL A 45 -0.40 -1.05 -1.85
N ALA A 46 -0.81 -1.62 -0.71
CA ALA A 46 -2.02 -1.22 0.00
C ALA A 46 -1.77 -0.07 1.00
N ASN A 47 -0.52 0.40 1.13
CA ASN A 47 -0.20 1.47 2.06
C ASN A 47 -0.57 2.85 1.45
N PRO A 48 -1.45 3.64 2.08
CA PRO A 48 -1.79 4.98 1.60
C PRO A 48 -0.62 5.98 1.67
N ALA A 49 0.37 5.75 2.53
CA ALA A 49 1.59 6.55 2.61
C ALA A 49 2.66 6.12 1.60
N ALA A 50 2.44 5.02 0.84
CA ALA A 50 3.38 4.61 -0.19
C ALA A 50 3.45 5.65 -1.31
N SER A 51 4.64 6.21 -1.50
CA SER A 51 4.87 7.18 -2.57
C SER A 51 4.83 6.48 -3.94
N PRO A 52 4.50 7.22 -5.03
CA PRO A 52 4.52 6.65 -6.38
C PRO A 52 5.87 6.03 -6.76
N ALA A 53 6.98 6.66 -6.35
CA ALA A 53 8.33 6.16 -6.58
C ALA A 53 8.60 4.82 -5.85
N LEU A 54 8.04 4.63 -4.65
CA LEU A 54 8.14 3.37 -3.94
C LEU A 54 7.35 2.26 -4.66
N LEU A 55 6.12 2.55 -5.09
CA LEU A 55 5.29 1.59 -5.83
C LEU A 55 5.94 1.19 -7.16
N GLU A 56 6.55 2.13 -7.86
CA GLU A 56 7.33 1.86 -9.06
C GLU A 56 8.52 0.95 -8.75
N ALA A 57 9.32 1.27 -7.73
CA ALA A 57 10.44 0.42 -7.34
C ALA A 57 10.00 -0.99 -6.94
N VAL A 58 8.88 -1.12 -6.21
CA VAL A 58 8.28 -2.41 -5.86
C VAL A 58 7.84 -3.18 -7.12
N SER A 59 7.31 -2.50 -8.12
CA SER A 59 6.94 -3.12 -9.40
C SER A 59 8.17 -3.66 -10.15
N GLN A 60 9.29 -2.93 -10.13
CA GLN A 60 10.54 -3.32 -10.77
C GLN A 60 11.24 -4.45 -10.03
N LEU A 61 11.29 -4.38 -8.69
CA LEU A 61 11.85 -5.42 -7.83
C LEU A 61 11.01 -6.71 -7.85
N GLY A 62 9.72 -6.59 -8.16
CA GLY A 62 8.77 -7.68 -8.17
C GLY A 62 8.62 -8.36 -6.81
N GLY A 63 7.95 -9.51 -6.79
CA GLY A 63 7.75 -10.31 -5.58
C GLY A 63 6.46 -11.09 -5.63
N PRO A 64 6.27 -12.06 -4.71
CA PRO A 64 5.07 -12.89 -4.68
C PRO A 64 3.82 -12.02 -4.48
N GLY A 65 2.92 -12.01 -5.47
CA GLY A 65 1.65 -11.29 -5.39
C GLY A 65 1.71 -9.77 -5.60
N VAL A 66 2.89 -9.19 -5.84
CA VAL A 66 3.06 -7.73 -6.08
C VAL A 66 2.27 -7.28 -7.31
N ARG A 67 2.44 -7.98 -8.43
CA ARG A 67 1.71 -7.68 -9.67
C ARG A 67 0.21 -7.69 -9.45
N ARG A 68 -0.31 -8.71 -8.77
CA ARG A 68 -1.74 -8.82 -8.50
C ARG A 68 -2.25 -7.69 -7.60
N ALA A 69 -1.47 -7.31 -6.58
CA ALA A 69 -1.82 -6.21 -5.71
C ALA A 69 -1.87 -4.88 -6.47
N LEU A 70 -0.90 -4.62 -7.36
CA LEU A 70 -0.87 -3.41 -8.20
C LEU A 70 -2.06 -3.38 -9.16
N GLU A 71 -2.38 -4.51 -9.81
CA GLU A 71 -3.56 -4.61 -10.69
C GLU A 71 -4.85 -4.25 -9.95
N VAL A 72 -5.04 -4.76 -8.72
CA VAL A 72 -6.23 -4.44 -7.90
C VAL A 72 -6.27 -2.95 -7.54
N LEU A 73 -5.15 -2.37 -7.08
CA LEU A 73 -5.08 -0.95 -6.74
C LEU A 73 -5.44 -0.05 -7.93
N LEU A 74 -4.93 -0.38 -9.12
CA LEU A 74 -5.17 0.39 -10.33
C LEU A 74 -6.61 0.26 -10.83
N GLU A 75 -7.22 -0.93 -10.70
CA GLU A 75 -8.65 -1.14 -11.02
C GLU A 75 -9.55 -0.32 -10.08
N GLU A 76 -9.26 -0.29 -8.77
CA GLU A 76 -10.01 0.52 -7.80
C GLU A 76 -9.91 2.02 -8.09
N GLY A 77 -8.72 2.52 -8.45
CA GLY A 77 -8.54 3.92 -8.84
C GLY A 77 -9.33 4.30 -10.10
N LYS A 78 -9.56 3.34 -11.01
CA LYS A 78 -10.27 3.56 -12.27
C LYS A 78 -11.79 3.67 -12.09
N GLY A 79 -12.37 2.94 -11.13
CA GLY A 79 -13.80 2.99 -10.81
C GLY A 79 -14.28 4.32 -10.21
N ASN A 80 -13.40 5.05 -9.51
CA ASN A 80 -13.73 6.35 -8.91
C ASN A 80 -13.81 7.52 -9.90
N GLN A 81 -13.41 7.33 -11.16
CA GLN A 81 -13.46 8.39 -12.19
C GLN A 81 -14.82 8.47 -12.92
N SER A 82 -15.70 7.49 -12.74
CA SER A 82 -16.96 7.39 -13.49
C SER A 82 -18.10 8.26 -12.94
N SER A 83 -17.91 8.96 -11.81
CA SER A 83 -19.00 9.65 -11.11
C SER A 83 -19.11 11.16 -11.37
N LEU A 84 -18.28 11.76 -12.23
CA LEU A 84 -18.22 13.23 -12.40
C LEU A 84 -18.86 13.79 -13.68
N SER A 85 -19.56 12.98 -14.47
CA SER A 85 -20.12 13.42 -15.77
C SER A 85 -21.65 13.28 -15.86
N SER A 86 -22.41 13.96 -15.00
CA SER A 86 -23.84 14.20 -15.25
C SER A 86 -24.37 15.45 -14.52
N SER A 87 -23.98 16.64 -14.98
CA SER A 87 -24.71 17.86 -14.59
C SER A 87 -24.55 18.97 -15.63
N THR A 88 -25.46 19.02 -16.62
CA THR A 88 -26.11 20.23 -17.16
C THR A 88 -26.67 19.97 -18.56
N ALA A 89 -28.00 19.92 -18.68
CA ALA A 89 -28.77 20.27 -19.88
C ALA A 89 -30.26 20.16 -19.53
N LYS A 90 -30.82 21.22 -18.96
CA LYS A 90 -32.27 21.40 -18.85
C LYS A 90 -32.69 22.32 -19.99
N ALA A 91 -33.42 21.75 -20.93
CA ALA A 91 -34.10 22.44 -22.04
C ALA A 91 -35.34 23.19 -21.54
#